data_AF-A0A7S3HFR5-F1
#
_entry.id   AF-A0A7S3HFR5-F1
#
_cell.length_a   1.000
_cell.length_b   1.000
_cell.length_c   1.000
_cell.angle_alpha   90.00
_cell.angle_beta   90.00
_cell.angle_gamma   90.00
#
_symmetry.space_group_name_H-M   'P 1'
#
loop_
_entity.id
_entity.type
_entity.pdbx_description
1 polymer ?
#
loop_
_entity_poly.entity_id
_entity_poly.type
_entity_poly.pdbx_seq_one_letter_code
_entity_poly.pdbx_strand_id
1 'polypeptide(L)'
;SEYVASLEKRLADLEIIHAQRTHSAFVFIKPHAVTDQVRELVRDHLASVGIFVLDEGTISAEEIDEQMLIDTHYGAIAAKAVKLKPADLTVQPKAKESFEMLFGMSWEQALEEGSVFNAIDGAEVLGITTEELGQKWGELQKDVDMLKFGGGFYCGKVENIFVINGFYLNMRSKFTVPGTCIYYFHTEWDARALSWADFR
;
A
#
# COMPACT_ATOMS: atom_id res chain seq x y z
N SER A 1 -0.02 9.31 -48.62
CA SER A 1 0.55 10.61 -49.06
C SER A 1 1.69 10.95 -48.13
N GLU A 2 2.80 11.46 -48.65
CA GLU A 2 3.99 11.90 -47.88
C GLU A 2 3.63 12.90 -46.77
N TYR A 3 2.57 13.68 -46.98
CA TYR A 3 2.00 14.59 -45.98
C TYR A 3 1.44 13.91 -44.73
N VAL A 4 0.75 12.76 -44.91
CA VAL A 4 0.17 11.99 -43.78
C VAL A 4 1.30 11.40 -42.93
N ALA A 5 2.32 10.81 -43.57
CA ALA A 5 3.48 10.28 -42.87
C ALA A 5 4.27 11.36 -42.10
N SER A 6 4.35 12.58 -42.64
CA SER A 6 4.95 13.72 -41.94
C SER A 6 4.14 14.16 -40.71
N LEU A 7 2.81 14.15 -40.78
CA LEU A 7 1.94 14.46 -39.64
C LEU A 7 2.01 13.39 -38.55
N GLU A 8 1.98 12.10 -38.92
CA GLU A 8 2.13 10.98 -37.99
C GLU A 8 3.46 11.04 -37.24
N LYS A 9 4.56 11.33 -37.95
CA LYS A 9 5.87 11.51 -37.32
C LYS A 9 5.89 12.68 -36.33
N ARG A 10 5.31 13.82 -36.70
CA ARG A 10 5.24 14.99 -35.79
C ARG A 10 4.35 14.74 -34.58
N LEU A 11 3.28 13.96 -34.73
CA LEU A 11 2.43 13.55 -33.63
C LEU A 11 3.20 12.66 -32.66
N ALA A 12 3.90 11.64 -33.17
CA ALA A 12 4.75 10.76 -32.36
C ALA A 12 5.86 11.53 -31.62
N ASP A 13 6.53 12.47 -32.30
CA ASP A 13 7.56 13.32 -31.68
C ASP A 13 6.97 14.18 -30.55
N LEU A 14 5.76 14.72 -30.73
CA LEU A 14 5.06 15.49 -29.70
C LEU A 14 4.61 14.62 -28.52
N GLU A 15 4.12 13.41 -28.77
CA GLU A 15 3.74 12.44 -27.73
C GLU A 15 4.95 12.06 -26.88
N ILE A 16 6.12 11.83 -27.49
CA ILE A 16 7.37 11.54 -26.77
C ILE A 16 7.78 12.74 -25.90
N ILE A 17 7.75 13.95 -26.45
CA ILE A 17 8.10 15.17 -25.71
C ILE A 17 7.14 15.41 -24.55
N HIS A 18 5.84 15.17 -24.76
CA HIS A 18 4.81 15.29 -23.74
C HIS A 18 5.09 14.29 -22.61
N ALA A 19 5.23 13.01 -22.93
CA ALA A 19 5.52 11.95 -21.96
C ALA A 19 6.80 12.17 -21.15
N GLN A 20 7.83 12.80 -21.73
CA GLN A 20 9.06 13.15 -21.01
C GLN A 20 8.91 14.31 -20.03
N ARG A 21 7.82 15.08 -20.12
CA ARG A 21 7.61 16.32 -19.34
C ARG A 21 6.42 16.23 -18.40
N THR A 22 5.69 15.13 -18.44
CA THR A 22 4.51 14.91 -17.60
C THR A 22 4.78 13.86 -16.53
N HIS A 23 4.36 14.17 -15.31
CA HIS A 23 4.13 13.17 -14.30
C HIS A 23 2.68 12.73 -14.35
N SER A 24 2.43 11.48 -13.97
CA SER A 24 1.08 10.97 -13.79
C SER A 24 0.96 10.17 -12.49
N ALA A 25 -0.24 10.14 -11.93
CA ALA A 25 -0.55 9.39 -10.73
C ALA A 25 -1.97 8.81 -10.76
N PHE A 26 -2.12 7.66 -10.12
CA PHE A 26 -3.41 7.11 -9.74
C PHE A 26 -3.73 7.55 -8.32
N VAL A 27 -4.70 8.45 -8.17
CA VAL A 27 -5.18 8.97 -6.88
C VAL A 27 -6.54 8.34 -6.60
N PHE A 28 -6.82 7.95 -5.36
CA PHE A 28 -8.15 7.43 -5.03
C PHE A 28 -8.63 7.84 -3.64
N ILE A 29 -9.94 7.98 -3.51
CA ILE A 29 -10.64 8.17 -2.25
C ILE A 29 -10.95 6.79 -1.66
N LYS A 30 -10.60 6.60 -0.39
CA LYS A 30 -10.86 5.35 0.34
C LYS A 30 -12.35 5.14 0.56
N PRO A 31 -12.82 3.88 0.71
CA PRO A 31 -14.26 3.60 0.67
C PRO A 31 -15.12 4.34 1.68
N HIS A 32 -14.66 4.47 2.92
CA HIS A 32 -15.37 5.20 3.98
C HIS A 32 -15.50 6.71 3.73
N ALA A 33 -14.77 7.27 2.78
CA ALA A 33 -14.75 8.71 2.46
C ALA A 33 -15.39 9.02 1.10
N VAL A 34 -15.87 8.01 0.36
CA VAL A 34 -16.48 8.22 -0.96
C VAL A 34 -17.85 8.88 -0.77
N THR A 35 -17.88 10.19 -1.01
CA THR A 35 -19.07 11.04 -1.04
C THR A 35 -18.92 12.06 -2.16
N ASP A 36 -20.01 12.61 -2.68
CA ASP A 36 -19.94 13.60 -3.77
C ASP A 36 -19.16 14.85 -3.35
N GLN A 37 -19.31 15.28 -2.10
CA GLN A 37 -18.56 16.42 -1.55
C GLN A 37 -17.05 16.16 -1.52
N VAL A 38 -16.62 14.95 -1.15
CA VAL A 38 -15.20 14.60 -1.14
C VAL A 38 -14.66 14.44 -2.55
N ARG A 39 -15.45 13.89 -3.49
CA ARG A 39 -15.07 13.83 -4.91
C ARG A 39 -14.83 15.21 -5.49
N GLU A 40 -15.76 16.14 -5.25
CA GLU A 40 -15.63 17.54 -5.67
C GLU A 40 -14.42 18.21 -5.02
N LEU A 41 -14.24 18.06 -3.70
CA LEU A 41 -13.09 18.62 -2.99
C LEU A 41 -11.75 18.16 -3.58
N VAL A 42 -11.60 16.86 -3.86
CA VAL A 42 -10.37 16.31 -4.45
C VAL A 42 -10.18 16.84 -5.86
N ARG A 43 -11.23 16.85 -6.69
CA ARG A 43 -11.17 17.36 -8.06
C ARG A 43 -10.76 18.83 -8.10
N ASP A 44 -11.38 19.66 -7.27
CA ASP A 44 -11.10 21.09 -7.18
C ASP A 44 -9.68 21.34 -6.68
N HIS A 45 -9.23 20.56 -5.70
CA HIS A 45 -7.87 20.69 -5.19
C HIS A 45 -6.82 20.33 -6.24
N LEU A 46 -6.97 19.20 -6.94
CA LEU A 46 -6.08 18.79 -8.03
C LEU A 46 -6.01 19.88 -9.11
N ALA A 47 -7.15 20.40 -9.56
CA ALA A 47 -7.20 21.46 -10.55
C ALA A 47 -6.52 22.76 -10.05
N SER A 48 -6.69 23.11 -8.78
CA SER A 48 -6.12 24.34 -8.20
C SER A 48 -4.59 24.37 -8.20
N VAL A 49 -3.94 23.21 -8.24
CA VAL A 49 -2.48 23.05 -8.29
C VAL A 49 -1.97 22.67 -9.68
N GLY A 50 -2.82 22.75 -10.71
CA GLY A 50 -2.45 22.48 -12.10
C GLY A 50 -2.31 20.99 -12.43
N ILE A 51 -2.97 20.11 -11.66
CA ILE A 51 -3.10 18.70 -11.98
C ILE A 51 -4.39 18.47 -12.76
N PHE A 52 -4.27 17.81 -13.92
CA PHE A 52 -5.37 17.46 -14.80
C PHE A 52 -5.86 16.05 -14.50
N VAL A 53 -7.18 15.86 -14.46
CA VAL A 53 -7.81 14.53 -14.38
C VAL A 53 -8.06 14.05 -15.81
N LEU A 54 -7.41 12.95 -16.18
CA LEU A 54 -7.55 12.31 -17.50
C LEU A 54 -8.74 11.35 -17.54
N ASP A 55 -8.96 10.64 -16.44
CA ASP A 55 -10.04 9.68 -16.26
C ASP A 55 -10.41 9.60 -14.78
N GLU A 56 -11.67 9.37 -14.45
CA GLU A 56 -12.14 9.18 -13.08
C GLU A 56 -13.29 8.19 -13.04
N GLY A 57 -13.41 7.44 -11.96
CA GLY A 57 -14.39 6.37 -11.90
C GLY A 57 -14.47 5.67 -10.56
N THR A 58 -15.34 4.66 -10.52
CA THR A 58 -15.56 3.83 -9.35
C THR A 58 -15.02 2.43 -9.62
N ILE A 59 -14.31 1.86 -8.65
CA ILE A 59 -13.94 0.45 -8.65
C ILE A 59 -14.60 -0.17 -7.41
N SER A 60 -15.44 -1.18 -7.63
CA SER A 60 -16.21 -1.78 -6.54
C SER A 60 -15.35 -2.65 -5.65
N ALA A 61 -15.78 -2.85 -4.41
CA ALA A 61 -15.10 -3.74 -3.47
C ALA A 61 -15.06 -5.19 -3.97
N GLU A 62 -16.10 -5.63 -4.68
CA GLU A 62 -16.18 -6.95 -5.32
C GLU A 62 -15.11 -7.10 -6.40
N GLU A 63 -14.93 -6.09 -7.25
CA GLU A 63 -13.88 -6.08 -8.26
C GLU A 63 -12.49 -6.07 -7.64
N ILE A 64 -12.28 -5.25 -6.60
CA ILE A 64 -11.01 -5.18 -5.86
C ILE A 64 -10.66 -6.55 -5.27
N ASP A 65 -11.64 -7.27 -4.72
CA ASP A 65 -11.42 -8.58 -4.11
C ASP A 65 -11.18 -9.67 -5.15
N GLU A 66 -12.05 -9.77 -6.17
CA GLU A 66 -11.96 -10.77 -7.24
C GLU A 66 -10.65 -10.67 -8.02
N GLN A 67 -10.22 -9.44 -8.35
CA GLN A 67 -8.99 -9.20 -9.10
C GLN A 67 -7.75 -8.98 -8.21
N MET A 68 -7.90 -9.07 -6.88
CA MET A 68 -6.82 -8.83 -5.91
C MET A 68 -6.10 -7.48 -6.12
N LEU A 69 -6.84 -6.42 -6.47
CA LEU A 69 -6.26 -5.12 -6.84
C LEU A 69 -5.54 -4.47 -5.66
N ILE A 70 -6.09 -4.58 -4.45
CA ILE A 70 -5.49 -4.02 -3.25
C ILE A 70 -4.22 -4.79 -2.84
N ASP A 71 -4.22 -6.11 -3.04
CA ASP A 71 -3.07 -6.96 -2.80
C ASP A 71 -1.95 -6.66 -3.81
N THR A 72 -2.30 -6.35 -5.06
CA THR A 72 -1.35 -5.90 -6.08
C THR A 72 -0.76 -4.53 -5.73
N HIS A 73 -1.62 -3.57 -5.37
CA HIS A 73 -1.21 -2.22 -4.98
C HIS A 73 -0.26 -2.23 -3.76
N TYR A 74 -0.53 -3.09 -2.78
CA TYR A 74 0.30 -3.27 -1.59
C TYR A 74 1.18 -4.53 -1.63
N GLY A 75 1.58 -5.01 -2.81
CA GLY A 75 2.19 -6.33 -3.01
C GLY A 75 3.34 -6.67 -2.07
N ALA A 76 4.21 -5.70 -1.76
CA ALA A 76 5.33 -5.93 -0.84
C ALA A 76 4.90 -6.16 0.62
N ILE A 77 3.81 -5.52 1.05
CA ILE A 77 3.22 -5.67 2.40
C ILE A 77 2.40 -6.95 2.43
N ALA A 78 1.55 -7.14 1.42
CA ALA A 78 0.69 -8.30 1.24
C ALA A 78 1.50 -9.59 1.28
N ALA A 79 2.53 -9.70 0.43
CA ALA A 79 3.37 -10.89 0.34
C ALA A 79 3.98 -11.27 1.70
N LYS A 80 4.43 -10.30 2.50
CA LYS A 80 5.00 -10.56 3.84
C LYS A 80 3.94 -10.95 4.87
N ALA A 81 2.73 -10.43 4.73
CA ALA A 81 1.63 -10.70 5.65
C ALA A 81 0.96 -12.06 5.39
N VAL A 82 0.91 -12.52 4.14
CA VAL A 82 0.07 -13.68 3.75
C VAL A 82 0.81 -14.82 3.06
N LYS A 83 1.95 -14.56 2.40
CA LYS A 83 2.59 -15.53 1.49
C LYS A 83 3.95 -16.02 1.96
N LEU A 84 4.83 -15.10 2.36
CA LEU A 84 6.19 -15.40 2.75
C LEU A 84 6.20 -15.98 4.17
N LYS A 85 7.05 -16.99 4.38
CA LYS A 85 7.32 -17.51 5.71
C LYS A 85 8.40 -16.65 6.37
N PRO A 86 8.43 -16.56 7.71
CA PRO A 86 9.41 -15.76 8.45
C PRO A 86 10.88 -16.05 8.09
N ALA A 87 11.21 -17.32 7.83
CA ALA A 87 12.55 -17.73 7.43
C ALA A 87 12.98 -17.20 6.04
N ASP A 88 12.02 -16.88 5.17
CA ASP A 88 12.27 -16.32 3.83
C ASP A 88 12.39 -14.79 3.84
N LEU A 89 12.26 -14.15 5.01
CA LEU A 89 12.29 -12.69 5.13
C LEU A 89 13.72 -12.17 5.25
N THR A 90 14.12 -11.31 4.33
CA THR A 90 15.37 -10.55 4.45
C THR A 90 15.22 -9.39 5.41
N VAL A 91 15.68 -9.58 6.65
CA VAL A 91 15.74 -8.52 7.68
C VAL A 91 17.13 -7.87 7.67
N GLN A 92 17.18 -6.55 7.57
CA GLN A 92 18.44 -5.80 7.56
C GLN A 92 19.14 -5.85 8.93
N PRO A 93 20.49 -5.81 9.00
CA PRO A 93 21.23 -5.89 10.26
C PRO A 93 20.75 -4.90 11.33
N LYS A 94 20.55 -3.63 10.95
CA LYS A 94 20.03 -2.58 11.85
C LYS A 94 18.65 -2.92 12.45
N ALA A 95 17.80 -3.59 11.67
CA ALA A 95 16.48 -4.00 12.15
C ALA A 95 16.59 -5.17 13.14
N LYS A 96 17.53 -6.10 12.92
CA LYS A 96 17.82 -7.18 13.88
C LYS A 96 18.38 -6.63 15.19
N GLU A 97 19.31 -5.69 15.13
CA GLU A 97 19.84 -4.99 16.31
C GLU A 97 18.72 -4.27 17.09
N SER A 98 17.81 -3.60 16.38
CA SER A 98 16.67 -2.91 17.00
C SER A 98 15.69 -3.92 17.63
N PHE A 99 15.48 -5.07 16.98
CA PHE A 99 14.66 -6.16 17.50
C PHE A 99 15.23 -6.73 18.79
N GLU A 100 16.53 -7.02 18.81
CA GLU A 100 17.22 -7.53 19.99
C GLU A 100 17.21 -6.52 21.15
N MET A 101 17.44 -5.24 20.84
CA MET A 101 17.38 -4.17 21.84
C MET A 101 16.00 -4.03 22.47
N LEU A 102 14.93 -4.16 21.68
CA LEU A 102 13.57 -3.98 22.17
C LEU A 102 13.04 -5.22 22.91
N PHE A 103 13.27 -6.40 22.35
CA PHE A 103 12.65 -7.64 22.83
C PHE A 103 13.57 -8.50 23.69
N GLY A 104 14.86 -8.16 23.79
CA GLY A 104 15.86 -8.90 24.57
C GLY A 104 16.19 -10.28 24.00
N MET A 105 15.90 -10.49 22.72
CA MET A 105 16.08 -11.75 22.00
C MET A 105 16.53 -11.47 20.58
N SER A 106 17.49 -12.24 20.06
CA SER A 106 17.93 -12.06 18.68
C SER A 106 16.85 -12.50 17.68
N TRP A 107 16.89 -11.94 16.47
CA TRP A 107 15.96 -12.34 15.41
C TRP A 107 16.09 -13.83 15.08
N GLU A 108 17.32 -14.35 15.04
CA GLU A 108 17.61 -15.76 14.80
C GLU A 108 17.05 -16.67 15.89
N GLN A 109 17.15 -16.27 17.16
CA GLN A 109 16.56 -17.01 18.28
C GLN A 109 15.03 -17.10 18.14
N ALA A 110 14.38 -15.98 17.82
CA ALA A 110 12.92 -15.96 17.62
C ALA A 110 12.48 -16.89 16.46
N LEU A 111 13.28 -16.96 15.39
CA LEU A 111 13.03 -17.90 14.29
C LEU A 111 13.25 -19.36 14.71
N GLU A 112 14.33 -19.66 15.43
CA GLU A 112 14.64 -21.02 15.93
C GLU A 112 13.59 -21.52 16.93
N GLU A 113 13.08 -20.64 17.78
CA GLU A 113 12.00 -20.94 18.72
C GLU A 113 10.63 -21.09 18.03
N GLY A 114 10.53 -20.73 16.75
CA GLY A 114 9.27 -20.76 16.01
C GLY A 114 8.24 -19.77 16.56
N SER A 115 8.68 -18.63 17.09
CA SER A 115 7.80 -17.60 17.67
C SER A 115 7.44 -16.49 16.69
N VAL A 116 7.98 -16.52 15.47
CA VAL A 116 7.70 -15.53 14.42
C VAL A 116 6.74 -16.12 13.40
N PHE A 117 5.74 -15.34 12.98
CA PHE A 117 4.72 -15.73 12.01
C PHE A 117 4.35 -14.57 11.08
N ASN A 118 3.85 -14.87 9.88
CA ASN A 118 3.12 -13.87 9.10
C ASN A 118 1.72 -13.63 9.70
N ALA A 119 0.95 -12.69 9.16
CA ALA A 119 -0.35 -12.34 9.72
C ALA A 119 -1.36 -13.49 9.68
N ILE A 120 -1.43 -14.26 8.59
CA ILE A 120 -2.37 -15.39 8.47
C ILE A 120 -1.98 -16.51 9.44
N ASP A 121 -0.72 -16.93 9.39
CA ASP A 121 -0.21 -18.00 10.25
C ASP A 121 -0.28 -17.60 11.74
N GLY A 122 -0.03 -16.32 12.05
CA GLY A 122 -0.09 -15.80 13.41
C GLY A 122 -1.50 -15.81 13.99
N ALA A 123 -2.51 -15.49 13.16
CA ALA A 123 -3.91 -15.62 13.56
C ALA A 123 -4.29 -17.09 13.84
N GLU A 124 -3.85 -18.01 12.97
CA GLU A 124 -4.07 -19.45 13.14
C GLU A 124 -3.44 -19.99 14.43
N VAL A 125 -2.17 -19.61 14.71
CA VAL A 125 -1.44 -20.03 15.92
C VAL A 125 -2.08 -19.51 17.20
N LEU A 126 -2.60 -18.28 17.18
CA LEU A 126 -3.31 -17.69 18.31
C LEU A 126 -4.74 -18.21 18.45
N GLY A 127 -5.26 -18.94 17.45
CA GLY A 127 -6.64 -19.42 17.43
C GLY A 127 -7.68 -18.28 17.34
N ILE A 128 -7.31 -17.16 16.70
CA ILE A 128 -8.16 -15.97 16.54
C ILE A 128 -8.44 -15.68 15.07
N THR A 129 -9.45 -14.88 14.82
CA THR A 129 -9.74 -14.34 13.49
C THR A 129 -8.71 -13.29 13.07
N THR A 130 -8.61 -13.05 11.77
CA THR A 130 -7.71 -12.02 11.22
C THR A 130 -8.11 -10.60 11.62
N GLU A 131 -9.39 -10.41 11.89
CA GLU A 131 -10.00 -9.19 12.40
C GLU A 131 -9.57 -8.95 13.85
N GLU A 132 -9.64 -9.97 14.71
CA GLU A 132 -9.17 -9.92 16.10
C GLU A 132 -7.66 -9.68 16.16
N LEU A 133 -6.87 -10.34 15.31
CA LEU A 133 -5.45 -10.06 15.18
C LEU A 133 -5.20 -8.59 14.81
N GLY A 134 -5.97 -8.06 13.87
CA GLY A 134 -5.89 -6.65 13.47
C GLY A 134 -6.28 -5.68 14.59
N GLN A 135 -7.24 -6.05 15.45
CA GLN A 135 -7.61 -5.26 16.63
C GLN A 135 -6.47 -5.25 17.66
N LYS A 136 -5.92 -6.42 18.00
CA LYS A 136 -4.75 -6.54 18.89
C LYS A 136 -3.55 -5.77 18.33
N TRP A 137 -3.33 -5.84 17.02
CA TRP A 137 -2.29 -5.05 16.36
C TRP A 137 -2.52 -3.53 16.53
N GLY A 138 -3.77 -3.07 16.48
CA GLY A 138 -4.11 -1.66 16.65
C GLY A 138 -3.81 -1.10 18.04
N GLU A 139 -3.65 -1.97 19.04
CA GLU A 139 -3.27 -1.61 20.41
C GLU A 139 -1.75 -1.49 20.60
N LEU A 140 -0.98 -2.01 19.65
CA LEU A 140 0.47 -2.00 19.68
C LEU A 140 1.05 -0.59 19.59
N GLN A 141 2.03 -0.31 20.43
CA GLN A 141 2.80 0.91 20.45
C GLN A 141 4.13 0.74 19.71
N LYS A 142 4.34 1.66 18.76
CA LYS A 142 5.59 1.75 18.02
C LYS A 142 6.77 1.96 18.98
N ASP A 143 7.84 1.23 18.74
CA ASP A 143 9.09 1.24 19.50
C ASP A 143 8.93 0.72 20.96
N VAL A 144 7.80 0.06 21.27
CA VAL A 144 7.53 -0.63 22.55
C VAL A 144 7.27 -2.11 22.31
N ASP A 145 6.29 -2.40 21.47
CA ASP A 145 5.88 -3.77 21.11
C ASP A 145 5.78 -3.94 19.59
N MET A 146 5.98 -2.87 18.81
CA MET A 146 6.04 -2.90 17.34
C MET A 146 7.27 -2.18 16.80
N LEU A 147 8.00 -2.82 15.88
CA LEU A 147 9.12 -2.26 15.13
C LEU A 147 8.83 -2.14 13.64
N LYS A 148 9.35 -1.06 13.05
CA LYS A 148 9.41 -0.90 11.60
C LYS A 148 10.79 -1.33 11.09
N PHE A 149 10.86 -2.49 10.46
CA PHE A 149 12.09 -2.99 9.84
C PHE A 149 12.43 -2.27 8.54
N GLY A 150 11.44 -1.71 7.85
CA GLY A 150 11.65 -0.97 6.60
C GLY A 150 10.35 -0.50 5.96
N GLY A 151 10.42 -0.04 4.70
CA GLY A 151 9.25 0.34 3.92
C GLY A 151 8.27 -0.84 3.79
N GLY A 152 7.09 -0.72 4.39
CA GLY A 152 6.06 -1.76 4.33
C GLY A 152 6.40 -3.06 5.08
N PHE A 153 7.39 -3.04 5.98
CA PHE A 153 7.82 -4.21 6.75
C PHE A 153 7.84 -3.89 8.24
N TYR A 154 6.88 -4.46 8.96
CA TYR A 154 6.66 -4.26 10.38
C TYR A 154 6.61 -5.60 11.11
N CYS A 155 7.16 -5.63 12.32
CA CYS A 155 7.12 -6.75 13.24
C CYS A 155 6.47 -6.26 14.53
N GLY A 156 5.42 -6.93 14.99
CA GLY A 156 4.70 -6.59 16.22
C GLY A 156 4.64 -7.81 17.14
N LYS A 157 4.85 -7.61 18.44
CA LYS A 157 4.67 -8.65 19.44
C LYS A 157 3.20 -8.69 19.85
N VAL A 158 2.50 -9.73 19.41
CA VAL A 158 1.11 -9.98 19.76
C VAL A 158 1.08 -11.14 20.75
N GLU A 159 0.72 -10.85 21.99
CA GLU A 159 0.78 -11.81 23.10
C GLU A 159 2.20 -12.42 23.23
N ASN A 160 2.33 -13.71 22.93
CA ASN A 160 3.56 -14.48 23.07
C ASN A 160 4.29 -14.73 21.75
N ILE A 161 3.81 -14.18 20.63
CA ILE A 161 4.40 -14.37 19.30
C ILE A 161 4.76 -13.03 18.62
N PHE A 162 5.63 -13.10 17.63
CA PHE A 162 5.96 -12.00 16.74
C PHE A 162 5.21 -12.17 15.42
N VAL A 163 4.45 -11.15 15.03
CA VAL A 163 3.63 -11.16 13.83
C VAL A 163 4.19 -10.16 12.83
N ILE A 164 4.30 -10.57 11.57
CA ILE A 164 4.71 -9.71 10.47
C ILE A 164 3.50 -9.09 9.80
N ASN A 165 3.48 -7.75 9.73
CA ASN A 165 2.44 -6.95 9.07
C ASN A 165 1.01 -7.34 9.48
N GLY A 166 0.75 -7.60 10.78
CA GLY A 166 -0.56 -8.07 11.28
C GLY A 166 -1.73 -7.10 11.05
N PHE A 167 -1.45 -5.83 10.75
CA PHE A 167 -2.48 -4.87 10.32
C PHE A 167 -3.02 -5.13 8.91
N TYR A 168 -2.31 -5.89 8.06
CA TYR A 168 -2.59 -5.95 6.62
C TYR A 168 -3.99 -6.47 6.32
N LEU A 169 -4.44 -7.53 6.98
CA LEU A 169 -5.74 -8.15 6.70
C LEU A 169 -6.91 -7.24 7.12
N ASN A 170 -6.77 -6.54 8.24
CA ASN A 170 -7.72 -5.50 8.64
C ASN A 170 -7.71 -4.29 7.69
N MET A 171 -6.54 -3.93 7.15
CA MET A 171 -6.46 -2.89 6.12
C MET A 171 -7.13 -3.35 4.83
N ARG A 172 -6.85 -4.58 4.37
CA ARG A 172 -7.43 -5.20 3.18
C ARG A 172 -8.95 -5.21 3.26
N SER A 173 -9.52 -5.63 4.40
CA SER A 173 -10.97 -5.73 4.57
C SER A 173 -11.69 -4.41 4.34
N LYS A 174 -11.08 -3.26 4.67
CA LYS A 174 -11.65 -1.92 4.41
C LYS A 174 -11.85 -1.59 2.93
N PHE A 175 -11.21 -2.35 2.02
CA PHE A 175 -11.35 -2.20 0.57
C PHE A 175 -12.21 -3.28 -0.07
N THR A 176 -12.51 -4.36 0.65
CA THR A 176 -13.21 -5.54 0.12
C THR A 176 -14.56 -5.78 0.79
N VAL A 177 -15.07 -4.83 1.59
CA VAL A 177 -16.44 -4.91 2.14
C VAL A 177 -17.45 -4.76 0.99
N PRO A 178 -18.31 -5.76 0.73
CA PRO A 178 -19.30 -5.68 -0.36
C PRO A 178 -20.20 -4.44 -0.26
N GLY A 179 -20.58 -3.91 -1.42
CA GLY A 179 -21.39 -2.68 -1.53
C GLY A 179 -20.62 -1.39 -1.24
N THR A 180 -19.30 -1.46 -1.00
CA THR A 180 -18.43 -0.28 -0.94
C THR A 180 -17.59 -0.15 -2.21
N CYS A 181 -16.89 0.97 -2.38
CA CYS A 181 -16.04 1.21 -3.55
C CYS A 181 -14.94 2.22 -3.24
N ILE A 182 -13.89 2.26 -4.07
CA ILE A 182 -13.05 3.46 -4.16
C ILE A 182 -13.54 4.35 -5.30
N TYR A 183 -13.20 5.64 -5.23
CA TYR A 183 -13.32 6.54 -6.37
C TYR A 183 -11.94 7.00 -6.80
N TYR A 184 -11.55 6.74 -8.04
CA TYR A 184 -10.21 7.03 -8.55
C TYR A 184 -10.19 8.24 -9.48
N PHE A 185 -9.01 8.84 -9.59
CA PHE A 185 -8.62 9.85 -10.54
C PHE A 185 -7.28 9.40 -11.15
N HIS A 186 -7.27 9.19 -12.46
CA HIS A 186 -6.05 9.12 -13.24
C HIS A 186 -5.64 10.56 -13.57
N THR A 187 -4.49 10.97 -13.08
CA THR A 187 -4.06 12.37 -13.10
C THR A 187 -2.76 12.55 -13.87
N GLU A 188 -2.58 13.74 -14.43
CA GLU A 188 -1.36 14.15 -15.14
C GLU A 188 -1.03 15.63 -14.86
N TRP A 189 0.25 15.97 -14.78
CA TRP A 189 0.71 17.37 -14.63
C TRP A 189 2.11 17.57 -15.19
N ASP A 190 2.48 18.84 -15.44
CA ASP A 190 3.84 19.19 -15.88
C ASP A 190 4.86 18.95 -14.74
N ALA A 191 5.83 18.08 -14.98
CA ALA A 191 6.87 17.70 -14.03
C ALA A 191 7.71 18.89 -13.53
N ARG A 192 7.71 20.01 -14.25
CA ARG A 192 8.41 21.25 -13.89
C ARG A 192 7.58 22.17 -13.00
N ALA A 193 6.25 22.02 -13.02
CA ALA A 193 5.33 22.84 -12.26
C ALA A 193 5.12 22.30 -10.84
N LEU A 194 5.16 20.98 -10.67
CA LEU A 194 4.96 20.32 -9.38
C LEU A 194 5.87 19.09 -9.23
N SER A 195 6.72 19.11 -8.20
CA SER A 195 7.61 18.00 -7.89
C SER A 195 6.87 16.84 -7.23
N TRP A 196 7.42 15.63 -7.32
CA TRP A 196 6.88 14.47 -6.58
C TRP A 196 6.94 14.61 -5.05
N ALA A 197 7.84 15.46 -4.54
CA ALA A 197 7.95 15.71 -3.11
C ALA A 197 6.81 16.61 -2.62
N ASP A 198 6.35 17.54 -3.45
CA ASP A 198 5.21 18.41 -3.14
C ASP A 198 3.87 17.73 -3.41
N PHE A 199 3.85 16.75 -4.33
CA PHE A 199 2.65 15.94 -4.61
C PHE A 199 2.30 14.95 -3.48
N ARG A 200 3.30 14.36 -2.81
CA ARG A 200 3.13 13.27 -1.82
C ARG A 200 2.95 13.78 -0.39
#